data_AF-A0A6H1Q321-F1
#
_entry.id   AF-A0A6H1Q321-F1
#
_cell.length_a   1.000
_cell.length_b   1.000
_cell.length_c   1.000
_cell.angle_alpha   90.00
_cell.angle_beta   90.00
_cell.angle_gamma   90.00
#
_symmetry.space_group_name_H-M   'P 1'
#
loop_
_entity.id
_entity.type
_entity.pdbx_description
1 polymer ?
#
loop_
_entity_poly.entity_id
_entity_poly.type
_entity_poly.pdbx_seq_one_letter_code
_entity_poly.pdbx_strand_id
1 'polypeptide(L)' 'MNIFLFINIIISALNIFILTYAYSLKFFPSKWRKKVDQDSIVGLAIIFISMLNMFVWIGYFYIKIFWF' A
#
# COMPACT_ATOMS: atom_id res chain seq x y z
N MET A 1 3.33 -21.89 -1.76
CA MET A 1 2.17 -20.99 -1.69
C MET A 1 2.06 -20.22 -0.37
N ASN A 2 2.24 -20.85 0.81
CA ASN A 2 2.04 -20.18 2.11
C ASN A 2 2.93 -18.95 2.34
N ILE A 3 4.22 -19.01 1.99
CA ILE A 3 5.14 -17.87 2.11
C ILE A 3 4.70 -16.72 1.19
N PHE A 4 4.31 -17.03 -0.05
CA PHE A 4 3.84 -16.01 -1.00
C PHE A 4 2.52 -15.38 -0.57
N LEU A 5 1.57 -16.19 -0.06
CA LEU A 5 0.35 -15.70 0.56
C LEU A 5 0.64 -14.78 1.76
N PHE A 6 1.59 -15.16 2.62
CA PHE A 6 1.97 -14.37 3.78
C PHE A 6 2.57 -13.02 3.38
N ILE A 7 3.44 -12.99 2.37
CA ILE A 7 3.98 -11.74 1.80
C ILE A 7 2.85 -10.86 1.26
N ASN A 8 1.89 -11.42 0.52
CA ASN A 8 0.74 -10.68 0.01
C ASN A 8 -0.11 -10.07 1.12
N ILE A 9 -0.32 -10.81 2.22
CA ILE A 9 -1.06 -10.30 3.39
C ILE A 9 -0.31 -9.13 4.03
N ILE A 10 1.02 -9.21 4.18
CA ILE A 10 1.84 -8.10 4.71
C ILE A 10 1.71 -6.86 3.82
N ILE A 11 1.81 -7.02 2.49
CA ILE A 11 1.68 -5.91 1.54
C ILE A 11 0.27 -5.30 1.60
N SER A 12 -0.78 -6.13 1.70
CA SER A 12 -2.15 -5.65 1.92
C SER A 12 -2.29 -4.84 3.20
N ALA A 13 -1.73 -5.32 4.31
CA ALA A 13 -1.78 -4.62 5.60
C ALA A 13 -1.05 -3.27 5.53
N LEU A 14 0.10 -3.21 4.86
CA LEU A 14 0.83 -1.98 4.62
C LEU A 14 0.05 -1.00 3.74
N ASN A 15 -0.64 -1.49 2.71
CA ASN A 15 -1.50 -0.67 1.86
C ASN A 15 -2.66 -0.04 2.67
N ILE A 16 -3.34 -0.84 3.49
CA ILE A 16 -4.41 -0.34 4.39
C ILE A 16 -3.85 0.69 5.36
N PHE A 17 -2.68 0.43 5.97
CA PHE A 17 -2.03 1.36 6.88
C PHE A 17 -1.73 2.71 6.22
N ILE A 18 -1.16 2.71 5.01
CA ILE A 18 -0.84 3.95 4.28
C ILE A 18 -2.11 4.71 3.90
N LEU A 19 -3.19 4.02 3.53
CA LEU A 19 -4.50 4.65 3.30
C LEU A 19 -5.05 5.29 4.58
N THR A 20 -5.06 4.58 5.71
CA THR A 20 -5.47 5.12 7.01
C THR A 20 -4.61 6.33 7.40
N TYR A 21 -3.30 6.26 7.17
CA TYR A 21 -2.39 7.38 7.41
C TYR A 21 -2.74 8.60 6.54
N ALA A 22 -3.08 8.40 5.27
CA ALA A 22 -3.53 9.47 4.38
C ALA A 22 -4.83 10.14 4.87
N TYR A 23 -5.78 9.36 5.43
CA TYR A 23 -6.95 9.94 6.09
C TYR A 23 -6.57 10.75 7.34
N SER A 24 -5.61 10.26 8.12
CA SER A 24 -5.12 10.94 9.32
C SER A 24 -4.36 12.24 9.01
N LEU A 25 -3.91 12.42 7.77
CA LEU A 25 -3.07 13.55 7.35
C LEU A 25 -3.76 14.91 7.61
N LYS A 26 -5.10 14.94 7.54
CA LYS A 26 -5.92 16.12 7.82
C LYS A 26 -5.79 16.63 9.27
N PHE A 27 -5.41 15.78 10.22
CA PHE A 27 -5.23 16.15 11.63
C PHE A 27 -3.90 16.87 11.90
N PHE A 28 -2.94 16.83 10.97
CA PHE A 28 -1.67 17.53 11.15
C PHE A 28 -1.78 19.03 10.82
N PRO A 29 -0.96 19.90 11.43
CA PRO A 29 -0.93 21.32 11.05
C PRO A 29 -0.46 21.51 9.59
N SER A 30 -1.08 22.43 8.86
CA SER A 30 -0.73 22.71 7.46
C SER A 30 0.72 23.16 7.26
N LYS A 31 1.28 23.90 8.22
CA LYS A 31 2.70 24.30 8.23
C LYS A 31 3.64 23.09 8.25
N TRP A 32 3.26 22.03 8.95
CA TRP A 32 4.05 20.81 9.05
C TRP A 32 4.00 20.01 7.74
N ARG A 33 2.80 19.81 7.18
CA ARG A 33 2.64 19.09 5.91
C ARG A 33 3.41 19.73 4.75
N LYS A 34 3.39 21.06 4.66
CA LYS A 34 4.11 21.82 3.62
C LYS A 34 5.62 21.87 3.81
N LYS A 35 6.13 21.71 5.03
CA LYS A 35 7.57 21.78 5.30
C LYS A 35 8.32 20.57 4.71
N VAL A 36 7.64 19.43 4.60
CA VAL A 36 8.22 18.17 4.13
C VAL A 36 7.49 17.61 2.91
N ASP A 37 6.68 18.42 2.22
CA ASP A 37 5.81 18.02 1.10
C ASP A 37 5.06 16.70 1.34
N GLN A 38 4.55 16.56 2.57
CA GLN A 38 3.97 15.33 3.10
C GLN A 38 2.78 14.85 2.27
N ASP A 39 1.97 15.78 1.76
CA ASP A 39 0.81 15.49 0.90
C ASP A 39 1.25 14.75 -0.38
N SER A 40 2.33 15.21 -1.02
CA SER A 40 2.88 14.62 -2.24
C SER A 40 3.54 13.27 -1.97
N ILE A 41 4.34 13.16 -0.90
CA ILE A 41 5.01 11.90 -0.52
C ILE A 41 3.99 10.82 -0.20
N VAL A 42 2.94 11.16 0.55
CA VAL A 42 1.89 10.20 0.91
C VAL A 42 1.04 9.84 -0.32
N GLY A 43 0.70 10.80 -1.16
CA GLY A 43 0.03 10.51 -2.43
C GLY A 43 0.83 9.53 -3.31
N LEU A 44 2.13 9.76 -3.43
CA LEU A 44 3.03 8.88 -4.17
C LEU A 44 3.12 7.49 -3.52
N ALA A 45 3.25 7.42 -2.19
CA ALA A 45 3.27 6.17 -1.46
C ALA A 45 1.98 5.35 -1.68
N ILE A 46 0.80 5.98 -1.64
CA ILE A 46 -0.49 5.32 -1.91
C ILE A 46 -0.51 4.71 -3.31
N ILE A 47 -0.10 5.47 -4.33
CA ILE A 47 -0.13 4.99 -5.73
C ILE A 47 0.79 3.78 -5.88
N PHE A 48 2.04 3.88 -5.45
CA PHE A 48 3.00 2.79 -5.61
C PHE A 48 2.64 1.56 -4.79
N ILE A 49 2.21 1.71 -3.53
CA ILE A 49 1.86 0.56 -2.70
C ILE A 49 0.55 -0.10 -3.14
N SER A 50 -0.44 0.68 -3.60
CA SER A 50 -1.69 0.13 -4.15
C SER A 50 -1.44 -0.66 -5.42
N MET A 51 -0.60 -0.12 -6.31
CA MET A 51 -0.20 -0.77 -7.54
C MET A 51 0.59 -2.06 -7.27
N LEU A 52 1.57 -2.02 -6.36
CA LEU A 52 2.30 -3.21 -5.92
C LEU A 52 1.33 -4.27 -5.39
N ASN A 53 0.45 -3.88 -4.46
CA ASN A 53 -0.54 -4.77 -3.86
C ASN A 53 -1.40 -5.47 -4.93
N MET A 54 -1.86 -4.74 -5.95
CA MET A 54 -2.60 -5.35 -7.05
C MET A 54 -1.76 -6.38 -7.81
N PHE A 55 -0.52 -6.06 -8.15
CA PHE A 55 0.36 -6.97 -8.90
C PHE A 55 0.68 -8.26 -8.14
N VAL A 56 1.00 -8.18 -6.84
CA VAL A 56 1.28 -9.39 -6.05
C VAL A 56 0.05 -10.29 -5.89
N TRP A 57 -1.15 -9.73 -5.76
CA TRP A 57 -2.38 -10.53 -5.72
C TRP A 57 -2.70 -11.18 -7.07
N ILE A 58 -2.57 -10.45 -8.18
CA ILE A 58 -2.73 -11.03 -9.52
C ILE A 58 -1.75 -12.18 -9.73
N GLY A 59 -0.47 -11.98 -9.39
CA GLY A 59 0.54 -13.04 -9.48
C GLY A 59 0.20 -14.26 -8.63
N TYR A 60 -0.31 -14.05 -7.41
CA TYR A 60 -0.75 -15.13 -6.53
C TYR A 60 -1.92 -15.91 -7.10
N PHE A 61 -2.98 -15.24 -7.58
CA PHE A 61 -4.11 -15.92 -8.18
C PHE A 61 -3.74 -16.64 -9.48
N TYR A 62 -2.89 -16.04 -10.30
CA TYR A 62 -2.40 -16.70 -11.52
C TYR A 62 -1.69 -18.02 -11.19
N ILE A 63 -0.72 -18.01 -10.27
CA ILE A 63 0.00 -19.23 -9.86
C ILE A 63 -0.96 -20.23 -9.21
N LYS A 64 -1.91 -19.77 -8.40
CA LYS A 64 -2.89 -20.62 -7.71
C LYS A 64 -3.90 -21.28 -8.64
N ILE A 65 -4.22 -20.70 -9.79
CA ILE A 65 -5.25 -21.23 -10.70
C ILE A 65 -4.62 -22.10 -11.78
N PHE A 66 -3.46 -21.73 -12.30
CA PHE A 66 -2.89 -22.35 -13.50
C PHE A 66 -1.75 -23.32 -13.23
N TRP A 67 -1.17 -23.33 -12.02
CA TRP A 67 -0.02 -24.19 -11.69
C TRP A 67 -0.27 -25.12 -10.49
N PHE A 68 -1.16 -24.74 -9.59
CA PHE A 68 -1.57 -25.53 -8.42
C PHE A 68 -3.08 -25.72 -8.42
#